data_AF-A0A523UD69-F1
#
_entry.id   AF-A0A523UD69-F1
#
_cell.length_a   1.000
_cell.length_b   1.000
_cell.length_c   1.000
_cell.angle_alpha   90.00
_cell.angle_beta   90.00
_cell.angle_gamma   90.00
#
_symmetry.space_group_name_H-M   'P 1'
#
loop_
_entity.id
_entity.type
_entity.pdbx_description
1 polymer ?
#
loop_
_entity_poly.entity_id
_entity_poly.type
_entity_poly.pdbx_seq_one_letter_code
_entity_poly.pdbx_strand_id
1 'polypeptide(L)'
;MYEIVSQELIAREAENKASELEVQKKAEEERRGAEVEAKRKEEELLQKKKQEEEKRRRELEAKRRRKEEKRKEAEFEAKMKSEREDTEKDLLARKEEIEKATNKYKETRKRLRQTIFLGIIGILSSLIVAIFLIFIIFKYSDRRFEKRWKKERTREDEFRQRVEKILLGNQERTLELLEKMSGTLRGETKKVVVEKPGGGREIITDINPHIRARADGVELIESTVDDPKIGERLLKPFLEDRDSRVKANAGKALYKYNKEKAMVVLTEMCKSSDQWMRLSGAWALGEIGSQSAAEILLSLLQDPWEFVRKRAAKSLEKILTEKREEIEESLLERIESALKEIKK
;
A
#
# COMPACT_ATOMS: atom_id res chain seq x y z
N MET A 1 128.99 -78.28 63.54
CA MET A 1 128.28 -77.42 64.52
C MET A 1 128.08 -75.96 64.03
N TYR A 2 128.53 -75.61 62.81
CA TYR A 2 128.41 -74.26 62.23
C TYR A 2 127.16 -74.05 61.35
N GLU A 3 126.36 -75.09 61.07
CA GLU A 3 125.17 -75.00 60.20
C GLU A 3 123.84 -74.80 60.94
N ILE A 4 123.75 -75.15 62.23
CA ILE A 4 122.46 -75.14 62.96
C ILE A 4 122.12 -73.74 63.50
N VAL A 5 123.10 -72.97 63.97
CA VAL A 5 122.88 -71.60 64.51
C VAL A 5 122.59 -70.57 63.40
N SER A 6 123.04 -70.83 62.16
CA SER A 6 122.83 -69.94 61.02
C SER A 6 121.38 -69.93 60.52
N GLN A 7 120.62 -71.02 60.69
CA GLN A 7 119.25 -71.12 60.18
C GLN A 7 118.23 -70.45 61.12
N GLU A 8 118.44 -70.50 62.45
CA GLU A 8 117.56 -69.85 63.43
C GLU A 8 117.63 -68.32 63.40
N LEU A 9 118.80 -67.73 63.12
CA LEU A 9 118.95 -66.28 63.04
C LEU A 9 118.23 -65.69 61.80
N ILE A 10 118.31 -66.39 60.67
CA ILE A 10 117.67 -65.98 59.41
C ILE A 10 116.14 -66.05 59.53
N ALA A 11 115.60 -67.06 60.23
CA ALA A 11 114.17 -67.19 60.46
C ALA A 11 113.61 -66.05 61.34
N ARG A 12 114.33 -65.66 62.39
CA ARG A 12 113.92 -64.57 63.31
C ARG A 12 113.98 -63.19 62.66
N GLU A 13 114.99 -62.94 61.82
CA GLU A 13 115.06 -61.71 61.03
C GLU A 13 113.95 -61.63 59.99
N ALA A 14 113.58 -62.76 59.37
CA ALA A 14 112.48 -62.81 58.41
C ALA A 14 111.12 -62.53 59.08
N GLU A 15 110.90 -63.04 60.30
CA GLU A 15 109.67 -62.82 61.06
C GLU A 15 109.52 -61.36 61.54
N ASN A 16 110.60 -60.75 62.03
CA ASN A 16 110.61 -59.33 62.38
C ASN A 16 110.40 -58.43 61.17
N LYS A 17 111.03 -58.74 60.03
CA LYS A 17 110.78 -58.01 58.77
C LYS A 17 109.34 -58.15 58.29
N ALA A 18 108.73 -59.33 58.46
CA ALA A 18 107.34 -59.56 58.08
C ALA A 18 106.38 -58.73 58.95
N SER A 19 106.61 -58.69 60.27
CA SER A 19 105.84 -57.87 61.21
C SER A 19 105.98 -56.36 60.92
N GLU A 20 107.20 -55.88 60.67
CA GLU A 20 107.43 -54.48 60.29
C GLU A 20 106.76 -54.12 58.95
N LEU A 21 106.79 -55.03 57.97
CA LEU A 21 106.11 -54.84 56.69
C LEU A 21 104.59 -54.77 56.86
N GLU A 22 104.03 -55.55 57.78
CA GLU A 22 102.59 -55.59 58.04
C GLU A 22 102.10 -54.30 58.72
N VAL A 23 102.89 -53.78 59.68
CA VAL A 23 102.64 -52.48 60.31
C VAL A 23 102.78 -51.34 59.30
N GLN A 24 103.79 -51.38 58.42
CA GLN A 24 103.92 -50.40 57.34
C GLN A 24 102.75 -50.46 56.34
N LYS A 25 102.31 -51.65 55.95
CA LYS A 25 101.14 -51.83 55.07
C LYS A 25 99.88 -51.26 55.69
N LYS A 26 99.63 -51.55 56.97
CA LYS A 26 98.44 -51.04 57.67
C LYS A 26 98.46 -49.52 57.82
N ALA A 27 99.62 -48.94 58.14
CA ALA A 27 99.80 -47.49 58.18
C ALA A 27 99.67 -46.84 56.78
N GLU A 28 100.11 -47.51 55.71
CA GLU A 28 99.93 -47.03 54.33
C GLU A 28 98.46 -47.13 53.88
N GLU A 29 97.74 -48.18 54.26
CA GLU A 29 96.30 -48.33 54.00
C GLU A 29 95.47 -47.28 54.74
N GLU A 30 95.77 -46.98 56.01
CA GLU A 30 95.12 -45.90 56.75
C GLU A 30 95.41 -44.52 56.14
N ARG A 31 96.66 -44.26 55.72
CA ARG A 31 97.02 -43.03 55.01
C ARG A 31 96.28 -42.91 53.67
N ARG A 32 96.21 -43.99 52.88
CA ARG A 32 95.43 -44.02 51.63
C ARG A 32 93.94 -43.82 51.89
N GLY A 33 93.39 -44.41 52.94
CA GLY A 33 91.99 -44.23 53.35
C GLY A 33 91.69 -42.77 53.71
N ALA A 34 92.55 -42.14 54.52
CA ALA A 34 92.43 -40.73 54.87
C ALA A 34 92.59 -39.79 53.66
N GLU A 35 93.49 -40.11 52.73
CA GLU A 35 93.68 -39.33 51.49
C GLU A 35 92.47 -39.43 50.56
N VAL A 36 91.88 -40.62 50.42
CA VAL A 36 90.64 -40.83 49.64
C VAL A 36 89.46 -40.08 50.29
N GLU A 37 89.35 -40.10 51.62
CA GLU A 37 88.30 -39.36 52.32
C GLU A 37 88.48 -37.84 52.21
N ALA A 38 89.72 -37.35 52.26
CA ALA A 38 90.03 -35.93 52.04
C ALA A 38 89.67 -35.49 50.62
N LYS A 39 90.04 -36.29 49.60
CA LYS A 39 89.64 -36.04 48.20
C LYS A 39 88.12 -36.05 48.03
N ARG A 40 87.42 -36.99 48.66
CA ARG A 40 85.95 -37.04 48.64
C ARG A 40 85.32 -35.79 49.25
N LYS A 41 85.82 -35.32 50.41
CA LYS A 41 85.34 -34.08 51.04
C LYS A 41 85.63 -32.84 50.19
N GLU A 42 86.77 -32.81 49.50
CA GLU A 42 87.14 -31.75 48.57
C GLU A 42 86.22 -31.73 47.34
N GLU A 43 85.92 -32.89 46.77
CA GLU A 43 84.97 -33.06 45.67
C GLU A 43 83.54 -32.63 46.07
N GLU A 44 83.08 -33.03 47.26
CA GLU A 44 81.78 -32.62 47.81
C GLU A 44 81.71 -31.10 48.02
N LEU A 45 82.78 -30.48 48.53
CA LEU A 45 82.86 -29.03 48.69
C LEU A 45 82.85 -28.29 47.33
N LEU A 46 83.58 -28.82 46.35
CA LEU A 46 83.60 -28.29 44.99
C LEU A 46 82.22 -28.40 44.33
N GLN A 47 81.52 -29.52 44.53
CA GLN A 47 80.17 -29.73 44.02
C GLN A 47 79.17 -28.75 44.65
N LYS A 48 79.25 -28.51 45.97
CA LYS A 48 78.44 -27.49 46.65
C LYS A 48 78.70 -26.07 46.12
N LYS A 49 79.97 -25.69 45.92
CA LYS A 49 80.33 -24.39 45.33
C LYS A 49 79.77 -24.22 43.92
N LYS A 50 79.87 -25.25 43.07
CA LYS A 50 79.29 -25.25 41.72
C LYS A 50 77.76 -25.09 41.76
N GLN A 51 77.08 -25.81 42.66
CA GLN A 51 75.63 -25.68 42.83
C GLN A 51 75.21 -24.29 43.31
N GLU A 52 75.97 -23.70 44.25
CA GLU A 52 75.69 -22.34 44.75
C GLU A 52 75.93 -21.28 43.68
N GLU A 53 77.01 -21.39 42.91
CA GLU A 53 77.32 -20.51 41.79
C GLU A 53 76.25 -20.62 40.69
N GLU A 54 75.81 -21.83 40.35
CA GLU A 54 74.72 -22.06 39.41
C GLU A 54 73.40 -21.45 39.90
N LYS A 55 73.09 -21.59 41.19
CA LYS A 55 71.91 -20.96 41.80
C LYS A 55 71.98 -19.43 41.72
N ARG A 56 73.13 -18.82 42.07
CA ARG A 56 73.34 -17.37 41.95
C ARG A 56 73.20 -16.89 40.51
N ARG A 57 73.72 -17.66 39.55
CA ARG A 57 73.58 -17.38 38.12
C ARG A 57 72.11 -17.41 37.68
N ARG A 58 71.36 -18.45 38.07
CA ARG A 58 69.92 -18.57 37.78
C ARG A 58 69.11 -17.40 38.40
N GLU A 59 69.43 -16.99 39.64
CA GLU A 59 68.79 -15.84 40.29
C GLU A 59 69.09 -14.52 39.56
N LEU A 60 70.34 -14.32 39.11
CA LEU A 60 70.72 -13.14 38.34
C LEU A 60 70.03 -13.11 36.97
N GLU A 61 69.97 -14.24 36.27
CA GLU A 61 69.25 -14.39 35.00
C GLU A 61 67.74 -14.15 35.18
N ALA A 62 67.13 -14.67 36.25
CA ALA A 62 65.73 -14.41 36.58
C ALA A 62 65.46 -12.92 36.88
N LYS A 63 66.36 -12.24 37.61
CA LYS A 63 66.28 -10.80 37.85
C LYS A 63 66.38 -10.00 36.55
N ARG A 64 67.28 -10.39 35.63
CA ARG A 64 67.40 -9.76 34.30
C ARG A 64 66.14 -9.95 33.47
N ARG A 65 65.58 -11.17 33.41
CA ARG A 65 64.33 -11.46 32.71
C ARG A 65 63.16 -10.64 33.26
N ARG A 66 62.97 -10.59 34.58
CA ARG A 66 61.94 -9.75 35.20
C ARG A 66 62.10 -8.26 34.89
N LYS A 67 63.34 -7.76 34.83
CA LYS A 67 63.59 -6.36 34.46
C LYS A 67 63.28 -6.11 32.98
N GLU A 68 63.61 -7.07 32.12
CA GLU A 68 63.32 -7.00 30.69
C GLU A 68 61.82 -7.09 30.41
N GLU A 69 61.08 -7.98 31.08
CA GLU A 69 59.62 -8.10 31.01
C GLU A 69 58.95 -6.79 31.43
N LYS A 70 59.33 -6.24 32.59
CA LYS A 70 58.82 -4.94 33.05
C LYS A 70 59.11 -3.81 32.06
N ARG A 71 60.27 -3.85 31.40
CA ARG A 71 60.61 -2.85 30.38
C ARG A 71 59.74 -3.03 29.14
N LYS A 72 59.51 -4.26 28.68
CA LYS A 72 58.63 -4.57 27.54
C LYS A 72 57.18 -4.18 27.84
N GLU A 73 56.69 -4.45 29.05
CA GLU A 73 55.36 -4.03 29.50
C GLU A 73 55.23 -2.50 29.49
N ALA A 74 56.20 -1.78 30.06
CA ALA A 74 56.20 -0.31 30.05
C ALA A 74 56.29 0.27 28.63
N GLU A 75 57.12 -0.31 27.75
CA GLU A 75 57.22 0.09 26.34
C GLU A 75 55.89 -0.17 25.60
N PHE A 76 55.24 -1.30 25.86
CA PHE A 76 53.93 -1.63 25.30
C PHE A 76 52.84 -0.68 25.79
N GLU A 77 52.75 -0.41 27.09
CA GLU A 77 51.80 0.55 27.66
C GLU A 77 51.98 1.96 27.09
N ALA A 78 53.24 2.42 26.98
CA ALA A 78 53.55 3.72 26.38
C ALA A 78 53.11 3.79 24.91
N LYS A 79 53.36 2.72 24.13
CA LYS A 79 52.92 2.63 22.73
C LYS A 79 51.39 2.65 22.63
N MET A 80 50.70 1.84 23.43
CA MET A 80 49.24 1.80 23.45
C MET A 80 48.62 3.14 23.85
N LYS A 81 49.26 3.87 24.78
CA LYS A 81 48.82 5.21 25.17
C LYS A 81 48.98 6.21 24.01
N SER A 82 50.11 6.20 23.32
CA SER A 82 50.34 7.05 22.14
C SER A 82 49.32 6.76 21.04
N GLU A 83 49.08 5.48 20.72
CA GLU A 83 48.10 5.08 19.71
C GLU A 83 46.68 5.54 20.09
N ARG A 84 46.31 5.44 21.38
CA ARG A 84 45.02 5.95 21.86
C ARG A 84 44.89 7.46 21.68
N GLU A 85 45.92 8.22 22.07
CA GLU A 85 45.92 9.68 21.91
C GLU A 85 45.82 10.09 20.43
N ASP A 86 46.51 9.38 19.53
CA ASP A 86 46.44 9.64 18.10
C ASP A 86 45.07 9.29 17.51
N THR A 87 44.48 8.16 17.91
CA THR A 87 43.11 7.80 17.50
C THR A 87 42.07 8.77 18.02
N GLU A 88 42.22 9.29 19.24
CA GLU A 88 41.31 10.30 19.80
C GLU A 88 41.38 11.61 19.01
N LYS A 89 42.58 12.04 18.62
CA LYS A 89 42.77 13.21 17.75
C LYS A 89 42.13 13.01 16.37
N ASP A 90 42.31 11.84 15.74
CA ASP A 90 41.67 11.54 14.45
C ASP A 90 40.14 11.54 14.57
N LEU A 91 39.61 10.97 15.65
CA LEU A 91 38.17 10.97 15.91
C LEU A 91 37.60 12.38 16.11
N LEU A 92 38.33 13.26 16.81
CA LEU A 92 37.95 14.66 16.98
C LEU A 92 37.97 15.41 15.64
N ALA A 93 39.02 15.23 14.83
CA ALA A 93 39.10 15.84 13.50
C ALA A 93 37.95 15.39 12.59
N ARG A 94 37.65 14.08 12.55
CA ARG A 94 36.51 13.55 11.80
C ARG A 94 35.16 14.07 12.29
N LYS A 95 34.98 14.25 13.60
CA LYS A 95 33.76 14.85 14.16
C LYS A 95 33.56 16.27 13.66
N GLU A 96 34.61 17.09 13.66
CA GLU A 96 34.55 18.46 13.12
C GLU A 96 34.21 18.48 11.62
N GLU A 97 34.79 17.57 10.83
CA GLU A 97 34.47 17.45 9.40
C GLU A 97 33.01 17.08 9.15
N ILE A 98 32.48 16.12 9.92
CA ILE A 98 31.07 15.72 9.86
C ILE A 98 30.18 16.89 10.24
N GLU A 99 30.52 17.66 11.28
CA GLU A 99 29.76 18.82 11.69
C GLU A 99 29.75 19.91 10.61
N LYS A 100 30.91 20.22 10.02
CA LYS A 100 31.03 21.16 8.89
C LYS A 100 30.19 20.70 7.69
N ALA A 101 30.27 19.42 7.32
CA ALA A 101 29.48 18.85 6.24
C ALA A 101 27.98 18.91 6.52
N THR A 102 27.57 18.62 7.76
CA THR A 102 26.18 18.69 8.21
C THR A 102 25.64 20.11 8.15
N ASN A 103 26.43 21.10 8.58
CA ASN A 103 26.05 22.51 8.53
C ASN A 103 25.93 23.01 7.08
N LYS A 104 26.88 22.63 6.21
CA LYS A 104 26.82 22.93 4.76
C LYS A 104 25.57 22.32 4.10
N TYR A 105 25.24 21.07 4.44
CA TYR A 105 24.02 20.41 3.96
C TYR A 105 22.75 21.15 4.42
N LYS A 106 22.68 21.54 5.70
CA LYS A 106 21.55 22.32 6.25
C LYS A 106 21.38 23.64 5.50
N GLU A 107 22.48 24.35 5.24
CA GLU A 107 22.44 25.62 4.52
C GLU A 107 21.99 25.45 3.06
N THR A 108 22.51 24.43 2.37
CA THR A 108 22.13 24.10 0.99
C THR A 108 20.66 23.75 0.89
N ARG A 109 20.15 22.95 1.84
CA ARG A 109 18.73 22.59 1.92
C ARG A 109 17.84 23.82 2.17
N LYS A 110 18.29 24.77 3.00
CA LYS A 110 17.57 26.03 3.25
C LYS A 110 17.47 26.87 1.98
N ARG A 111 18.57 27.04 1.24
CA ARG A 111 18.59 27.76 -0.05
C ARG A 111 17.66 27.09 -1.07
N LEU A 112 17.71 25.77 -1.21
CA LEU A 112 16.84 25.02 -2.12
C LEU A 112 15.36 25.22 -1.80
N ARG A 113 14.97 25.15 -0.52
CA ARG A 113 13.60 25.42 -0.08
C ARG A 113 13.14 26.84 -0.43
N GLN A 114 14.00 27.84 -0.25
CA GLN A 114 13.69 29.22 -0.62
C GLN A 114 13.47 29.37 -2.13
N THR A 115 14.31 28.76 -2.96
CA THR A 115 14.16 28.79 -4.42
C THR A 115 12.86 28.12 -4.86
N ILE A 116 12.52 26.96 -4.31
CA ILE A 116 11.25 26.26 -4.61
C ILE A 116 10.06 27.12 -4.19
N PHE A 117 10.11 27.71 -2.99
CA PHE A 117 9.03 28.57 -2.49
C PHE A 117 8.80 29.80 -3.40
N LEU A 118 9.88 30.48 -3.82
CA LEU A 118 9.80 31.58 -4.78
C LEU A 118 9.25 31.13 -6.15
N GLY A 119 9.65 29.95 -6.62
CA GLY A 119 9.11 29.36 -7.85
C GLY A 119 7.61 29.10 -7.78
N ILE A 120 7.12 28.53 -6.67
CA ILE A 120 5.68 28.30 -6.45
C ILE A 120 4.90 29.62 -6.43
N ILE A 121 5.41 30.65 -5.73
CA ILE A 121 4.80 31.98 -5.72
C ILE A 121 4.73 32.57 -7.14
N GLY A 122 5.79 32.41 -7.94
CA GLY A 122 5.81 32.86 -9.34
C GLY A 122 4.77 32.16 -10.21
N ILE A 123 4.59 30.85 -10.04
CA ILE A 123 3.57 30.09 -10.76
C ILE A 123 2.16 30.55 -10.34
N LEU A 124 1.91 30.67 -9.04
CA LEU A 124 0.61 31.13 -8.52
C LEU A 124 0.27 32.55 -8.97
N SER A 125 1.23 33.48 -8.96
CA SER A 125 1.01 34.84 -9.44
C SER A 125 0.70 34.87 -10.94
N SER A 126 1.39 34.07 -11.75
CA SER A 126 1.09 33.95 -13.19
C SER A 126 -0.33 33.39 -13.44
N LEU A 127 -0.77 32.43 -12.63
CA LEU A 127 -2.10 31.83 -12.73
C LEU A 127 -3.20 32.82 -12.34
N ILE A 128 -2.97 33.63 -11.30
CA ILE A 128 -3.89 34.71 -10.90
C ILE A 128 -4.02 35.74 -12.02
N VAL A 129 -2.90 36.14 -12.65
CA VAL A 129 -2.93 37.08 -13.78
C VAL A 129 -3.70 36.47 -14.96
N ALA A 130 -3.51 35.20 -15.28
CA ALA A 130 -4.24 34.51 -16.35
C ALA A 130 -5.76 34.47 -16.07
N ILE A 131 -6.16 34.12 -14.84
CA ILE A 131 -7.58 34.14 -14.42
C ILE A 131 -8.16 35.55 -14.51
N PHE A 132 -7.40 36.56 -14.08
CA PHE A 132 -7.84 37.96 -14.15
C PHE A 132 -8.00 38.44 -15.60
N LEU A 133 -7.10 38.04 -16.51
CA LEU A 133 -7.23 38.31 -17.94
C LEU A 133 -8.46 37.62 -18.55
N ILE A 134 -8.71 36.35 -18.22
CA ILE A 134 -9.92 35.63 -18.64
C ILE A 134 -11.17 36.35 -18.13
N PHE A 135 -11.18 36.78 -16.86
CA PHE A 135 -12.28 37.53 -16.28
C PHE A 135 -12.50 38.88 -16.98
N ILE A 136 -11.44 39.61 -17.32
CA ILE A 136 -11.53 40.85 -18.10
C ILE A 136 -12.12 40.55 -19.48
N ILE A 137 -11.64 39.52 -20.19
CA ILE A 137 -12.15 39.13 -21.51
C ILE A 137 -13.65 38.82 -21.43
N PHE A 138 -14.07 38.01 -20.45
CA PHE A 138 -15.48 37.71 -20.23
C PHE A 138 -16.29 38.98 -19.94
N LYS A 139 -15.84 39.84 -19.02
CA LYS A 139 -16.54 41.07 -18.64
C LYS A 139 -16.63 42.10 -19.77
N TYR A 140 -15.61 42.22 -20.62
CA TYR A 140 -15.62 43.13 -21.78
C TYR A 140 -16.39 42.55 -22.97
N SER A 141 -16.41 41.22 -23.13
CA SER A 141 -17.28 40.51 -24.05
C SER A 141 -18.75 40.74 -23.69
N ASP A 142 -19.11 40.62 -22.41
CA ASP A 142 -20.49 40.67 -21.91
C ASP A 142 -21.19 42.01 -22.18
N ARG A 143 -20.49 43.14 -22.06
CA ARG A 143 -21.08 44.48 -22.32
C ARG A 143 -21.40 44.75 -23.80
N ARG A 144 -20.61 44.21 -24.73
CA ARG A 144 -20.92 44.25 -26.17
C ARG A 144 -21.95 43.19 -26.54
N PHE A 145 -21.95 42.06 -25.83
CA PHE A 145 -22.92 40.99 -25.96
C PHE A 145 -24.31 41.46 -25.52
N GLU A 146 -24.52 41.96 -24.29
CA GLU A 146 -25.83 42.41 -23.77
C GLU A 146 -26.58 43.41 -24.68
N LYS A 147 -25.88 44.40 -25.26
CA LYS A 147 -26.50 45.39 -26.16
C LYS A 147 -26.91 44.79 -27.49
N ARG A 148 -26.14 43.83 -28.02
CA ARG A 148 -26.48 43.07 -29.22
C ARG A 148 -27.61 42.08 -28.91
N TRP A 149 -27.50 41.40 -27.76
CA TRP A 149 -28.39 40.36 -27.27
C TRP A 149 -29.79 40.89 -26.94
N LYS A 150 -29.97 42.08 -26.36
CA LYS A 150 -31.31 42.67 -26.18
C LYS A 150 -32.04 43.01 -27.49
N LYS A 151 -31.29 43.36 -28.56
CA LYS A 151 -31.82 43.70 -29.89
C LYS A 151 -31.97 42.48 -30.79
N GLU A 152 -31.13 41.46 -30.60
CA GLU A 152 -31.26 40.15 -31.23
C GLU A 152 -32.38 39.34 -30.58
N ARG A 153 -32.58 39.38 -29.25
CA ARG A 153 -33.62 38.58 -28.56
C ARG A 153 -35.05 38.96 -28.93
N THR A 154 -35.32 40.25 -29.15
CA THR A 154 -36.64 40.70 -29.66
C THR A 154 -36.86 40.28 -31.13
N ARG A 155 -35.82 40.27 -31.95
CA ARG A 155 -35.86 39.74 -33.33
C ARG A 155 -35.84 38.21 -33.37
N GLU A 156 -35.19 37.55 -32.44
CA GLU A 156 -35.11 36.10 -32.27
C GLU A 156 -36.38 35.56 -31.67
N ASP A 157 -37.13 36.30 -30.83
CA ASP A 157 -38.43 35.85 -30.34
C ASP A 157 -39.50 35.97 -31.44
N GLU A 158 -39.48 37.04 -32.26
CA GLU A 158 -40.34 37.15 -33.44
C GLU A 158 -39.94 36.17 -34.57
N PHE A 159 -38.63 35.98 -34.78
CA PHE A 159 -38.09 35.00 -35.72
C PHE A 159 -38.33 33.59 -35.20
N ARG A 160 -38.15 33.30 -33.91
CA ARG A 160 -38.49 32.00 -33.28
C ARG A 160 -39.97 31.75 -33.33
N GLN A 161 -40.85 32.74 -33.14
CA GLN A 161 -42.30 32.52 -33.30
C GLN A 161 -42.69 32.30 -34.76
N ARG A 162 -42.07 32.99 -35.72
CA ARG A 162 -42.27 32.74 -37.17
C ARG A 162 -41.65 31.42 -37.62
N VAL A 163 -40.48 31.07 -37.10
CA VAL A 163 -39.73 29.85 -37.37
C VAL A 163 -40.33 28.67 -36.62
N GLU A 164 -40.90 28.82 -35.43
CA GLU A 164 -41.79 27.85 -34.82
C GLU A 164 -43.04 27.72 -35.66
N LYS A 165 -43.69 28.80 -36.09
CA LYS A 165 -44.88 28.69 -36.95
C LYS A 165 -44.61 28.06 -38.31
N ILE A 166 -43.39 28.20 -38.86
CA ILE A 166 -42.94 27.59 -40.12
C ILE A 166 -42.39 26.17 -39.90
N LEU A 167 -41.59 25.93 -38.85
CA LEU A 167 -41.00 24.63 -38.50
C LEU A 167 -42.04 23.71 -37.88
N LEU A 168 -42.88 24.19 -36.96
CA LEU A 168 -44.06 23.50 -36.44
C LEU A 168 -45.16 23.40 -37.49
N GLY A 169 -45.33 24.39 -38.38
CA GLY A 169 -46.29 24.28 -39.48
C GLY A 169 -45.90 23.21 -40.52
N ASN A 170 -44.59 22.98 -40.72
CA ASN A 170 -44.10 21.87 -41.53
C ASN A 170 -43.96 20.58 -40.72
N GLN A 171 -43.65 20.64 -39.42
CA GLN A 171 -43.60 19.46 -38.55
C GLN A 171 -44.99 18.94 -38.21
N GLU A 172 -46.03 19.76 -38.13
CA GLU A 172 -47.44 19.32 -38.00
C GLU A 172 -47.91 18.69 -39.30
N ARG A 173 -47.54 19.22 -40.48
CA ARG A 173 -47.77 18.54 -41.76
C ARG A 173 -46.95 17.26 -41.92
N THR A 174 -45.73 17.24 -41.41
CA THR A 174 -44.86 16.05 -41.43
C THR A 174 -45.31 15.04 -40.38
N LEU A 175 -45.84 15.47 -39.24
CA LEU A 175 -46.45 14.65 -38.20
C LEU A 175 -47.82 14.16 -38.65
N GLU A 176 -48.65 14.96 -39.30
CA GLU A 176 -49.91 14.53 -39.94
C GLU A 176 -49.65 13.59 -41.12
N LEU A 177 -48.61 13.83 -41.92
CA LEU A 177 -48.15 12.89 -42.95
C LEU A 177 -47.57 11.63 -42.31
N LEU A 178 -46.79 11.73 -41.23
CA LEU A 178 -46.27 10.60 -40.46
C LEU A 178 -47.37 9.88 -39.69
N GLU A 179 -48.47 10.53 -39.34
CA GLU A 179 -49.60 9.96 -38.59
C GLU A 179 -50.55 9.28 -39.57
N LYS A 180 -50.87 9.93 -40.71
CA LYS A 180 -51.53 9.31 -41.88
C LYS A 180 -50.70 8.16 -42.44
N MET A 181 -49.38 8.31 -42.55
CA MET A 181 -48.48 7.26 -43.02
C MET A 181 -48.18 6.24 -41.92
N SER A 182 -48.22 6.55 -40.61
CA SER A 182 -48.09 5.55 -39.53
C SER A 182 -49.30 4.65 -39.40
N GLY A 183 -50.46 5.11 -39.88
CA GLY A 183 -51.60 4.25 -40.17
C GLY A 183 -51.28 3.21 -41.26
N THR A 184 -50.34 3.51 -42.16
CA THR A 184 -49.97 2.68 -43.32
C THR A 184 -48.57 2.02 -43.23
N LEU A 185 -47.71 2.41 -42.27
CA LEU A 185 -46.28 2.06 -42.18
C LEU A 185 -45.90 1.36 -40.87
N ARG A 186 -46.80 0.55 -40.31
CA ARG A 186 -46.39 -0.41 -39.26
C ARG A 186 -45.56 -1.52 -39.89
N GLY A 187 -44.23 -1.44 -39.81
CA GLY A 187 -43.41 -2.63 -40.00
C GLY A 187 -41.96 -2.47 -40.46
N GLU A 188 -41.51 -1.34 -41.00
CA GLU A 188 -40.17 -1.28 -41.61
C GLU A 188 -39.21 -0.27 -40.96
N THR A 189 -38.00 -0.75 -40.67
CA THR A 189 -36.89 -0.05 -40.04
C THR A 189 -36.14 0.81 -41.06
N LYS A 190 -35.87 2.10 -40.78
CA LYS A 190 -34.85 2.87 -41.54
C LYS A 190 -33.99 3.76 -40.65
N LYS A 191 -32.67 3.67 -40.87
CA LYS A 191 -31.61 4.45 -40.23
C LYS A 191 -31.62 5.90 -40.71
N VAL A 192 -31.50 6.85 -39.78
CA VAL A 192 -31.24 8.26 -40.10
C VAL A 192 -29.76 8.55 -39.89
N VAL A 193 -29.09 8.93 -40.98
CA VAL A 193 -27.67 9.29 -40.98
C VAL A 193 -27.56 10.79 -41.12
N VAL A 194 -26.90 11.44 -40.16
CA VAL A 194 -26.66 12.89 -40.20
C VAL A 194 -25.17 13.13 -40.49
N GLU A 195 -24.90 13.98 -41.47
CA GLU A 195 -23.54 14.45 -41.76
C GLU A 195 -23.21 15.67 -40.91
N LYS A 196 -22.05 15.63 -40.23
CA LYS A 196 -21.52 16.78 -39.48
C LYS A 196 -20.79 17.76 -40.41
N PRO A 197 -20.79 19.08 -40.09
CA PRO A 197 -19.88 20.02 -40.73
C PRO A 197 -18.43 19.63 -40.40
N GLY A 198 -17.66 19.23 -41.42
CA GLY A 198 -16.29 18.73 -41.27
C GLY A 198 -16.08 17.28 -41.72
N GLY A 199 -17.13 16.57 -42.16
CA GLY A 199 -17.02 15.24 -42.74
C GLY A 199 -16.98 14.14 -41.68
N GLY A 200 -18.14 13.57 -41.42
CA GLY A 200 -18.33 12.44 -40.51
C GLY A 200 -19.82 12.14 -40.38
N ARG A 201 -20.19 10.86 -40.53
CA ARG A 201 -21.58 10.40 -40.38
C ARG A 201 -21.77 9.90 -38.96
N GLU A 202 -22.73 10.46 -38.22
CA GLU A 202 -23.11 9.98 -36.89
C GLU A 202 -24.58 9.54 -36.92
N ILE A 203 -24.84 8.35 -36.39
CA ILE A 203 -26.18 7.76 -36.27
C ILE A 203 -26.73 8.21 -34.92
N ILE A 204 -27.59 9.23 -34.93
CA ILE A 204 -27.93 9.95 -33.70
C ILE A 204 -29.16 9.39 -32.98
N THR A 205 -30.11 8.76 -33.66
CA THR A 205 -31.24 8.12 -32.96
C THR A 205 -31.80 6.95 -33.75
N ASP A 206 -31.62 5.76 -33.20
CA ASP A 206 -32.47 4.63 -33.53
C ASP A 206 -33.57 4.62 -32.46
N ILE A 207 -34.80 5.05 -32.80
CA ILE A 207 -35.95 4.44 -32.12
C ILE A 207 -36.03 3.05 -32.73
N ASN A 208 -35.14 2.17 -32.28
CA ASN A 208 -35.11 0.83 -32.79
C ASN A 208 -36.49 0.24 -32.44
N PRO A 209 -37.32 -0.16 -33.42
CA PRO A 209 -38.63 -0.75 -33.14
C PRO A 209 -38.47 -2.04 -32.33
N HIS A 210 -37.27 -2.62 -32.37
CA HIS A 210 -36.88 -3.68 -31.48
C HIS A 210 -36.78 -3.17 -30.05
N ILE A 211 -37.76 -3.62 -29.27
CA ILE A 211 -37.89 -3.46 -27.83
C ILE A 211 -36.58 -3.56 -27.04
N ARG A 212 -35.68 -4.48 -27.42
CA ARG A 212 -34.39 -4.65 -26.74
C ARG A 212 -33.52 -3.42 -26.87
N ALA A 213 -33.33 -2.87 -28.07
CA ALA A 213 -32.47 -1.72 -28.27
C ALA A 213 -33.02 -0.44 -27.60
N ARG A 214 -34.34 -0.30 -27.42
CA ARG A 214 -34.90 0.79 -26.60
C ARG A 214 -34.64 0.58 -25.11
N ALA A 215 -34.78 -0.66 -24.62
CA ALA A 215 -34.42 -1.00 -23.25
C ALA A 215 -32.91 -0.80 -22.98
N ASP A 216 -32.04 -1.19 -23.91
CA ASP A 216 -30.60 -0.99 -23.86
C ASP A 216 -30.25 0.52 -23.84
N GLY A 217 -31.01 1.34 -24.58
CA GLY A 217 -30.88 2.80 -24.55
C GLY A 217 -31.17 3.40 -23.18
N VAL A 218 -32.18 2.88 -22.47
CA VAL A 218 -32.48 3.30 -21.09
C VAL A 218 -31.34 2.91 -20.13
N GLU A 219 -30.85 1.68 -20.23
CA GLU A 219 -29.75 1.18 -19.40
C GLU A 219 -28.47 1.99 -19.62
N LEU A 220 -28.14 2.30 -20.89
CA LEU A 220 -26.99 3.12 -21.24
C LEU A 220 -27.10 4.52 -20.62
N ILE A 221 -28.28 5.16 -20.69
CA ILE A 221 -28.51 6.46 -20.05
C ILE A 221 -28.27 6.35 -18.55
N GLU A 222 -28.90 5.38 -17.88
CA GLU A 222 -28.77 5.13 -16.44
C GLU A 222 -27.30 4.96 -16.01
N SER A 223 -26.50 4.22 -16.79
CA SER A 223 -25.11 3.90 -16.46
C SER A 223 -24.09 4.97 -16.85
N THR A 224 -24.37 5.81 -17.84
CA THR A 224 -23.38 6.77 -18.39
C THR A 224 -23.65 8.23 -18.04
N VAL A 225 -24.90 8.58 -17.76
CA VAL A 225 -25.28 9.97 -17.50
C VAL A 225 -25.35 10.20 -15.99
N ASP A 226 -24.51 11.11 -15.49
CA ASP A 226 -24.49 11.49 -14.07
C ASP A 226 -25.27 12.78 -13.77
N ASP A 227 -25.40 13.70 -14.75
CA ASP A 227 -26.17 14.93 -14.57
C ASP A 227 -27.68 14.61 -14.52
N PRO A 228 -28.37 14.93 -13.39
CA PRO A 228 -29.79 14.59 -13.24
C PRO A 228 -30.72 15.28 -14.23
N LYS A 229 -30.43 16.52 -14.64
CA LYS A 229 -31.26 17.26 -15.60
C LYS A 229 -31.11 16.68 -17.00
N ILE A 230 -29.89 16.29 -17.37
CA ILE A 230 -29.64 15.65 -18.66
C ILE A 230 -30.27 14.26 -18.68
N GLY A 231 -30.08 13.47 -17.62
CA GLY A 231 -30.67 12.13 -17.48
C GLY A 231 -32.19 12.16 -17.59
N GLU A 232 -32.86 13.03 -16.82
CA GLU A 232 -34.32 13.19 -16.90
C GLU A 232 -34.79 13.58 -18.30
N ARG A 233 -34.10 14.53 -18.95
CA ARG A 233 -34.45 14.96 -20.32
C ARG A 233 -34.32 13.84 -21.34
N LEU A 234 -33.25 13.04 -21.24
CA LEU A 234 -32.99 11.93 -22.16
C LEU A 234 -33.93 10.74 -21.94
N LEU A 235 -34.41 10.52 -20.72
CA LEU A 235 -35.37 9.46 -20.41
C LEU A 235 -36.81 9.79 -20.88
N LYS A 236 -37.14 11.07 -21.08
CA LYS A 236 -38.50 11.52 -21.47
C LYS A 236 -39.17 10.67 -22.58
N PRO A 237 -38.56 10.41 -23.75
CA PRO A 237 -39.19 9.62 -24.80
C PRO A 237 -39.53 8.18 -24.37
N PHE A 238 -38.75 7.58 -23.47
CA PHE A 238 -38.98 6.21 -23.00
C PHE A 238 -40.08 6.12 -21.93
N LEU A 239 -40.35 7.22 -21.19
CA LEU A 239 -41.47 7.31 -20.25
C LEU A 239 -42.83 7.35 -20.96
N GLU A 240 -42.83 7.68 -22.25
CA GLU A 240 -44.00 7.74 -23.12
C GLU A 240 -44.08 6.49 -24.05
N ASP A 241 -43.18 5.51 -23.89
CA ASP A 241 -43.17 4.29 -24.72
C ASP A 241 -44.44 3.46 -24.50
N ARG A 242 -44.94 2.87 -25.60
CA ARG A 242 -46.11 1.98 -25.57
C ARG A 242 -45.78 0.63 -24.97
N ASP A 243 -44.52 0.20 -25.07
CA ASP A 243 -44.09 -1.03 -24.44
C ASP A 243 -43.90 -0.84 -22.93
N SER A 244 -44.66 -1.61 -22.17
CA SER A 244 -44.67 -1.56 -20.72
C SER A 244 -43.30 -1.83 -20.08
N ARG A 245 -42.44 -2.65 -20.70
CA ARG A 245 -41.11 -2.96 -20.17
C ARG A 245 -40.14 -1.82 -20.39
N VAL A 246 -40.16 -1.20 -21.57
CA VAL A 246 -39.34 -0.01 -21.85
C VAL A 246 -39.73 1.13 -20.91
N LYS A 247 -41.03 1.38 -20.75
CA LYS A 247 -41.53 2.40 -19.83
C LYS A 247 -41.19 2.09 -18.37
N ALA A 248 -41.27 0.84 -17.94
CA ALA A 248 -40.86 0.40 -16.60
C ALA A 248 -39.36 0.62 -16.36
N ASN A 249 -38.51 0.23 -17.31
CA ASN A 249 -37.07 0.48 -17.24
C ASN A 249 -36.80 1.98 -17.13
N ALA A 250 -37.49 2.80 -17.92
CA ALA A 250 -37.32 4.25 -17.89
C ALA A 250 -37.75 4.87 -16.56
N GLY A 251 -38.88 4.42 -16.00
CA GLY A 251 -39.33 4.82 -14.67
C GLY A 251 -38.34 4.42 -13.56
N LYS A 252 -37.80 3.19 -13.64
CA LYS A 252 -36.75 2.71 -12.73
C LYS A 252 -35.49 3.57 -12.83
N ALA A 253 -34.97 3.80 -14.04
CA ALA A 253 -33.79 4.64 -14.28
C ALA A 253 -34.02 6.10 -13.83
N LEU A 254 -35.22 6.63 -14.07
CA LEU A 254 -35.59 7.99 -13.64
C LEU A 254 -35.46 8.16 -12.13
N TYR A 255 -35.64 7.10 -11.33
CA TYR A 255 -35.50 7.17 -9.88
C TYR A 255 -34.11 7.64 -9.43
N LYS A 256 -33.05 7.32 -10.20
CA LYS A 256 -31.68 7.83 -9.97
C LYS A 256 -31.61 9.36 -10.08
N TYR A 257 -32.39 9.95 -10.99
CA TYR A 257 -32.31 11.37 -11.34
C TYR A 257 -33.39 12.23 -10.67
N ASN A 258 -34.60 11.68 -10.51
CA ASN A 258 -35.77 12.35 -9.98
C ASN A 258 -36.73 11.32 -9.35
N LYS A 259 -36.52 11.05 -8.04
CA LYS A 259 -37.28 10.05 -7.27
C LYS A 259 -38.78 10.33 -7.28
N GLU A 260 -39.18 11.58 -7.08
CA GLU A 260 -40.60 11.97 -7.01
C GLU A 260 -41.31 11.68 -8.33
N LYS A 261 -40.76 12.16 -9.44
CA LYS A 261 -41.35 11.94 -10.76
C LYS A 261 -41.36 10.47 -11.17
N ALA A 262 -40.30 9.72 -10.82
CA ALA A 262 -40.26 8.28 -11.02
C ALA A 262 -41.40 7.55 -10.28
N MET A 263 -41.64 7.90 -9.01
CA MET A 263 -42.73 7.31 -8.24
C MET A 263 -44.10 7.67 -8.82
N VAL A 264 -44.30 8.89 -9.32
CA VAL A 264 -45.54 9.27 -10.03
C VAL A 264 -45.76 8.38 -11.25
N VAL A 265 -44.77 8.29 -12.15
CA VAL A 265 -44.87 7.49 -13.38
C VAL A 265 -45.15 6.01 -13.07
N LEU A 266 -44.42 5.42 -12.12
CA LEU A 266 -44.58 4.01 -11.79
C LEU A 266 -45.91 3.73 -11.07
N THR A 267 -46.39 4.65 -10.25
CA THR A 267 -47.73 4.56 -9.64
C THR A 267 -48.82 4.58 -10.70
N GLU A 268 -48.70 5.45 -11.72
CA GLU A 268 -49.63 5.49 -12.84
C GLU A 268 -49.60 4.19 -13.66
N MET A 269 -48.42 3.61 -13.89
CA MET A 269 -48.30 2.30 -14.54
C MET A 269 -49.04 1.21 -13.76
N CYS A 270 -48.90 1.19 -12.43
CA CYS A 270 -49.59 0.24 -11.54
C CYS A 270 -51.11 0.44 -11.49
N LYS A 271 -51.63 1.58 -11.94
CA LYS A 271 -53.07 1.88 -12.04
C LYS A 271 -53.62 1.73 -13.45
N SER A 272 -52.80 1.33 -14.41
CA SER A 272 -53.20 1.20 -15.81
C SER A 272 -54.28 0.14 -16.02
N SER A 273 -55.18 0.36 -16.98
CA SER A 273 -56.10 -0.68 -17.44
C SER A 273 -55.38 -1.85 -18.13
N ASP A 274 -54.20 -1.61 -18.71
CA ASP A 274 -53.37 -2.66 -19.29
C ASP A 274 -52.64 -3.45 -18.19
N GLN A 275 -52.96 -4.74 -18.13
CA GLN A 275 -52.39 -5.68 -17.17
C GLN A 275 -50.86 -5.84 -17.32
N TRP A 276 -50.31 -5.68 -18.53
CA TRP A 276 -48.86 -5.73 -18.77
C TRP A 276 -48.14 -4.49 -18.27
N MET A 277 -48.80 -3.33 -18.35
CA MET A 277 -48.33 -2.08 -17.76
C MET A 277 -48.25 -2.17 -16.24
N ARG A 278 -49.30 -2.72 -15.60
CA ARG A 278 -49.29 -2.98 -14.15
C ARG A 278 -48.20 -3.97 -13.75
N LEU A 279 -48.04 -5.05 -14.51
CA LEU A 279 -47.02 -6.08 -14.26
C LEU A 279 -45.59 -5.50 -14.34
N SER A 280 -45.34 -4.67 -15.35
CA SER A 280 -44.01 -4.04 -15.55
C SER A 280 -43.74 -2.96 -14.51
N GLY A 281 -44.77 -2.17 -14.13
CA GLY A 281 -44.68 -1.22 -13.02
C GLY A 281 -44.35 -1.91 -11.69
N ALA A 282 -45.01 -3.04 -11.39
CA ALA A 282 -44.73 -3.85 -10.20
C ALA A 282 -43.29 -4.41 -10.20
N TRP A 283 -42.75 -4.76 -11.37
CA TRP A 283 -41.35 -5.15 -11.46
C TRP A 283 -40.41 -3.96 -11.15
N ALA A 284 -40.60 -2.81 -11.80
CA ALA A 284 -39.75 -1.64 -11.60
C ALA A 284 -39.74 -1.13 -10.14
N LEU A 285 -40.90 -1.14 -9.47
CA LEU A 285 -41.00 -0.81 -8.05
C LEU A 285 -40.22 -1.79 -7.17
N GLY A 286 -40.21 -3.08 -7.52
CA GLY A 286 -39.39 -4.09 -6.84
C GLY A 286 -37.88 -3.84 -6.99
N GLU A 287 -37.45 -3.37 -8.16
CA GLU A 287 -36.05 -3.00 -8.40
C GLU A 287 -35.64 -1.72 -7.64
N ILE A 288 -36.56 -0.77 -7.45
CA ILE A 288 -36.32 0.44 -6.66
C ILE A 288 -36.21 0.10 -5.17
N GLY A 289 -37.17 -0.67 -4.66
CA GLY A 289 -37.19 -1.17 -3.28
C GLY A 289 -37.25 -0.11 -2.18
N SER A 290 -37.86 1.05 -2.43
CA SER A 290 -38.13 2.06 -1.41
C SER A 290 -39.37 1.71 -0.58
N GLN A 291 -39.52 2.34 0.59
CA GLN A 291 -40.74 2.22 1.41
C GLN A 291 -42.02 2.53 0.61
N SER A 292 -42.04 3.63 -0.15
CA SER A 292 -43.17 3.96 -1.02
C SER A 292 -43.42 2.92 -2.11
N ALA A 293 -42.37 2.28 -2.63
CA ALA A 293 -42.53 1.20 -3.58
C ALA A 293 -43.18 -0.03 -2.93
N ALA A 294 -42.78 -0.37 -1.70
CA ALA A 294 -43.36 -1.47 -0.95
C ALA A 294 -44.86 -1.25 -0.64
N GLU A 295 -45.26 -0.03 -0.30
CA GLU A 295 -46.68 0.31 -0.10
C GLU A 295 -47.52 0.11 -1.36
N ILE A 296 -47.04 0.56 -2.52
CA ILE A 296 -47.74 0.38 -3.79
C ILE A 296 -47.83 -1.10 -4.14
N LEU A 297 -46.73 -1.85 -3.99
CA LEU A 297 -46.69 -3.27 -4.28
C LEU A 297 -47.65 -4.07 -3.39
N LEU A 298 -47.80 -3.69 -2.11
CA LEU A 298 -48.76 -4.31 -1.20
C LEU A 298 -50.19 -4.23 -1.75
N SER A 299 -50.58 -3.11 -2.37
CA SER A 299 -51.90 -2.97 -3.00
C SER A 299 -52.09 -3.90 -4.21
N LEU A 300 -51.02 -4.19 -4.95
CA LEU A 300 -51.06 -5.06 -6.14
C LEU A 300 -51.15 -6.56 -5.82
N LEU A 301 -51.04 -6.95 -4.56
CA LEU A 301 -51.34 -8.31 -4.13
C LEU A 301 -52.82 -8.68 -4.31
N GLN A 302 -53.69 -7.69 -4.47
CA GLN A 302 -55.12 -7.86 -4.76
C GLN A 302 -55.46 -7.55 -6.22
N ASP A 303 -54.46 -7.46 -7.12
CA ASP A 303 -54.71 -7.19 -8.54
C ASP A 303 -55.62 -8.27 -9.16
N PRO A 304 -56.57 -7.91 -10.04
CA PRO A 304 -57.44 -8.89 -10.69
C PRO A 304 -56.66 -9.93 -11.50
N TRP A 305 -55.49 -9.56 -12.06
CA TRP A 305 -54.69 -10.46 -12.88
C TRP A 305 -53.62 -11.18 -12.06
N GLU A 306 -53.65 -12.52 -12.12
CA GLU A 306 -52.80 -13.39 -11.31
C GLU A 306 -51.30 -13.13 -11.50
N PHE A 307 -50.86 -12.81 -12.72
CA PHE A 307 -49.45 -12.54 -13.00
C PHE A 307 -48.95 -11.24 -12.35
N VAL A 308 -49.82 -10.23 -12.18
CA VAL A 308 -49.48 -9.02 -11.42
C VAL A 308 -49.38 -9.34 -9.94
N ARG A 309 -50.32 -10.11 -9.38
CA ARG A 309 -50.23 -10.55 -7.97
C ARG A 309 -48.93 -11.32 -7.70
N LYS A 310 -48.60 -12.29 -8.55
CA LYS A 310 -47.35 -13.07 -8.47
C LYS A 310 -46.11 -12.18 -8.60
N ARG A 311 -46.14 -11.19 -9.50
CA ARG A 311 -45.04 -10.24 -9.64
C ARG A 311 -44.88 -9.36 -8.40
N ALA A 312 -45.97 -8.82 -7.89
CA ALA A 312 -45.98 -7.98 -6.69
C ALA A 312 -45.46 -8.75 -5.48
N ALA A 313 -45.90 -9.99 -5.29
CA ALA A 313 -45.39 -10.87 -4.23
C ALA A 313 -43.87 -11.08 -4.35
N LYS A 314 -43.39 -11.43 -5.56
CA LYS A 314 -41.95 -11.62 -5.81
C LYS A 314 -41.14 -10.33 -5.59
N SER A 315 -41.68 -9.18 -6.00
CA SER A 315 -41.04 -7.87 -5.80
C SER A 315 -40.96 -7.53 -4.30
N LEU A 316 -42.02 -7.79 -3.53
CA LEU A 316 -42.00 -7.60 -2.07
C LEU A 316 -41.01 -8.53 -1.38
N GLU A 317 -40.98 -9.81 -1.74
CA GLU A 317 -39.98 -10.77 -1.21
C GLU A 317 -38.54 -10.30 -1.49
N LYS A 318 -38.28 -9.74 -2.68
CA LYS A 318 -36.98 -9.15 -3.01
C LYS A 318 -36.66 -7.97 -2.09
N ILE A 319 -37.59 -7.03 -1.88
CA ILE A 319 -37.40 -5.90 -0.97
C ILE A 319 -37.13 -6.37 0.45
N LEU A 320 -37.88 -7.35 0.95
CA LEU A 320 -37.68 -7.93 2.28
C LEU A 320 -36.34 -8.68 2.41
N THR A 321 -35.75 -9.14 1.31
CA THR A 321 -34.45 -9.80 1.32
C THR A 321 -33.31 -8.79 1.25
N GLU A 322 -33.45 -7.73 0.45
CA GLU A 322 -32.36 -6.80 0.14
C GLU A 322 -32.37 -5.52 0.99
N LYS A 323 -33.55 -5.06 1.44
CA LYS A 323 -33.76 -3.72 2.02
C LYS A 323 -34.70 -3.73 3.23
N ARG A 324 -34.77 -4.84 3.96
CA ARG A 324 -35.68 -5.02 5.12
C ARG A 324 -35.57 -3.90 6.15
N GLU A 325 -34.34 -3.49 6.44
CA GLU A 325 -34.03 -2.49 7.47
C GLU A 325 -34.46 -1.06 7.08
N GLU A 326 -34.69 -0.80 5.79
CA GLU A 326 -35.17 0.50 5.29
C GLU A 326 -36.71 0.62 5.33
N ILE A 327 -37.41 -0.44 5.74
CA ILE A 327 -38.87 -0.50 5.78
C ILE A 327 -39.35 -0.36 7.23
N GLU A 328 -40.32 0.53 7.46
CA GLU A 328 -40.96 0.67 8.77
C GLU A 328 -41.61 -0.64 9.24
N GLU A 329 -41.43 -0.97 10.53
CA GLU A 329 -41.92 -2.22 11.15
C GLU A 329 -43.42 -2.46 10.90
N SER A 330 -44.24 -1.41 11.01
CA SER A 330 -45.68 -1.53 10.77
C SER A 330 -46.05 -1.95 9.34
N LEU A 331 -45.26 -1.52 8.35
CA LEU A 331 -45.44 -1.91 6.96
C LEU A 331 -44.90 -3.32 6.73
N LEU A 332 -43.79 -3.67 7.36
CA LEU A 332 -43.21 -5.01 7.32
C LEU A 332 -44.20 -6.07 7.79
N GLU A 333 -44.84 -5.87 8.95
CA GLU A 333 -45.87 -6.78 9.49
C GLU A 333 -47.02 -7.00 8.50
N ARG A 334 -47.49 -5.93 7.86
CA ARG A 334 -48.57 -5.99 6.84
C ARG A 334 -48.14 -6.78 5.61
N ILE A 335 -46.91 -6.57 5.13
CA ILE A 335 -46.36 -7.30 3.98
C ILE A 335 -46.24 -8.79 4.32
N GLU A 336 -45.64 -9.13 5.45
CA GLU A 336 -45.45 -10.53 5.86
C GLU A 336 -46.79 -11.26 6.05
N SER A 337 -47.79 -10.60 6.62
CA SER A 337 -49.15 -11.13 6.74
C SER A 337 -49.77 -11.41 5.37
N ALA A 338 -49.74 -10.43 4.47
CA ALA A 338 -50.33 -10.55 3.14
C ALA A 338 -49.63 -11.63 2.28
N LEU A 339 -48.30 -11.76 2.37
CA LEU A 339 -47.57 -12.81 1.66
C LEU A 339 -47.88 -14.22 2.19
N LYS A 340 -48.15 -14.37 3.49
CA LYS A 340 -48.58 -15.66 4.07
C LYS A 340 -49.96 -16.08 3.58
N GLU A 341 -50.87 -15.14 3.39
CA GLU A 341 -52.21 -15.43 2.86
C GLU A 341 -52.18 -15.92 1.42
N ILE A 342 -51.30 -15.38 0.58
CA ILE A 342 -51.17 -15.75 -0.84
C ILE A 342 -50.55 -17.14 -1.03
N LYS A 343 -49.76 -17.62 -0.06
CA LYS A 343 -49.11 -18.93 -0.10
C LYS A 343 -50.01 -20.07 0.39
N LYS A 344 -51.12 -19.75 1.04
CA LYS A 344 -52.17 -20.71 1.42
C LYS A 344 -53.10 -20.95 0.24
#